data_AF-A0AAN8QQA9-F1
#
_entry.id   AF-A0AAN8QQA9-F1
#
_cell.length_a   1.000
_cell.length_b   1.000
_cell.length_c   1.000
_cell.angle_alpha   90.00
_cell.angle_beta   90.00
_cell.angle_gamma   90.00
#
_symmetry.space_group_name_H-M   'P 1'
#
loop_
_entity.id
_entity.type
_entity.pdbx_description
1 polymer ?
#
loop_
_entity_poly.entity_id
_entity_poly.type
_entity_poly.pdbx_seq_one_letter_code
_entity_poly.pdbx_strand_id
1 'polypeptide(L)'
;SQTARRGEEEIEVCFVDIAYDEIPERYYKESEDLRYFKSEKTDRGVLQEGWIDSQEPIMCSYKLVTVKFEVWGLQTRVEQFVHKVIRDVLLLGHRQAFAWVDEWIEMTMDEVREYERATQEATNRKIGPFPPSISITETPLASVARNGPSSAPSTPLATEPPEFLSVPKDRPRKKSAPETLTLPDPNRRDSGFRLASIFSWGSTPSPQPE
;
A
#
# COMPACT_ATOMS: atom_id res chain seq x y z
N SER A 1 -13.42 -13.95 42.89
CA SER A 1 -12.68 -13.04 42.00
C SER A 1 -13.17 -13.28 40.58
N GLN A 2 -14.07 -12.44 40.08
CA GLN A 2 -14.61 -12.55 38.72
C GLN A 2 -13.69 -11.79 37.77
N THR A 3 -12.91 -12.51 36.99
CA THR A 3 -12.27 -11.98 35.78
C THR A 3 -13.36 -11.72 34.75
N ALA A 4 -13.68 -10.45 34.54
CA ALA A 4 -14.51 -10.02 33.43
C ALA A 4 -13.80 -10.43 32.14
N ARG A 5 -14.40 -11.34 31.37
CA ARG A 5 -14.00 -11.59 29.99
C ARG A 5 -14.22 -10.27 29.26
N ARG A 6 -13.14 -9.62 28.83
CA ARG A 6 -13.17 -8.61 27.78
C ARG A 6 -13.98 -9.24 26.64
N GLY A 7 -15.03 -8.56 26.17
CA GLY A 7 -15.89 -9.07 25.10
C GLY A 7 -15.00 -9.61 23.99
N GLU A 8 -15.25 -10.83 23.56
CA GLU A 8 -14.49 -11.47 22.48
C GLU A 8 -14.76 -10.63 21.22
N GLU A 9 -13.84 -9.71 20.92
CA GLU A 9 -13.79 -9.03 19.63
C GLU A 9 -13.60 -10.15 18.59
N GLU A 10 -14.58 -10.31 17.70
CA GLU A 10 -14.52 -11.32 16.65
C GLU A 10 -13.35 -10.98 15.72
N ILE A 11 -12.31 -11.81 15.73
CA ILE A 11 -11.15 -11.67 14.85
C ILE A 11 -11.36 -12.59 13.66
N GLU A 12 -11.54 -12.00 12.49
CA GLU A 12 -11.53 -12.73 11.22
C GLU A 12 -10.09 -13.06 10.82
N VAL A 13 -9.82 -14.34 10.54
CA VAL A 13 -8.53 -14.79 10.03
C VAL A 13 -8.61 -14.91 8.51
N CYS A 14 -7.81 -14.10 7.81
CA CYS A 14 -7.72 -14.11 6.35
C CYS A 14 -6.33 -14.60 5.91
N PHE A 15 -6.29 -15.70 5.15
CA PHE A 15 -5.07 -16.18 4.51
C PHE A 15 -4.86 -15.44 3.19
N VAL A 16 -3.59 -15.17 2.87
CA VAL A 16 -3.17 -14.51 1.63
C VAL A 16 -2.25 -15.46 0.89
N ASP A 17 -2.69 -15.94 -0.28
CA ASP A 17 -1.89 -16.78 -1.16
C ASP A 17 -1.23 -15.92 -2.23
N ILE A 18 0.08 -15.70 -2.08
CA ILE A 18 0.87 -14.86 -2.99
C ILE A 18 0.95 -15.40 -4.42
N ALA A 19 0.63 -16.67 -4.68
CA ALA A 19 0.66 -17.24 -6.03
C ALA A 19 -0.75 -17.33 -6.65
N TYR A 20 -1.75 -17.74 -5.87
CA TYR A 20 -3.07 -18.10 -6.41
C TYR A 20 -4.22 -17.15 -6.06
N ASP A 21 -4.06 -16.23 -5.11
CA ASP A 21 -5.09 -15.21 -4.90
C ASP A 21 -5.18 -14.27 -6.11
N GLU A 22 -6.42 -13.96 -6.51
CA GLU A 22 -6.72 -13.03 -7.59
C GLU A 22 -6.19 -11.62 -7.26
N ILE A 23 -5.55 -11.00 -8.24
CA ILE A 23 -5.24 -9.56 -8.21
C ILE A 23 -6.04 -8.84 -9.30
N PRO A 24 -6.37 -7.56 -9.10
CA PRO A 24 -6.97 -6.76 -10.16
C PRO A 24 -6.09 -6.76 -11.41
N GLU A 25 -6.67 -7.05 -12.57
CA GLU A 25 -5.97 -7.16 -13.87
C GLU A 25 -5.01 -6.00 -14.17
N ARG A 26 -5.39 -4.78 -13.81
CA ARG A 26 -4.56 -3.57 -14.00
C ARG A 26 -3.21 -3.59 -13.25
N TYR A 27 -3.07 -4.46 -12.26
CA TYR A 27 -1.84 -4.66 -11.50
C TYR A 27 -1.12 -5.96 -11.88
N TYR A 28 -1.72 -6.79 -12.74
CA TYR A 28 -1.06 -8.01 -13.20
C TYR A 28 0.12 -7.67 -14.10
N LYS A 29 1.23 -8.35 -13.85
CA LYS A 29 2.43 -8.34 -14.68
C LYS A 29 2.97 -9.75 -14.71
N GLU A 30 3.26 -10.25 -15.91
CA GLU A 30 3.81 -11.59 -16.12
C GLU A 30 5.12 -11.80 -15.36
N SER A 31 5.97 -10.77 -15.29
CA SER A 31 7.23 -10.80 -14.52
C SER A 31 7.05 -10.93 -13.00
N GLU A 32 5.85 -10.68 -12.49
CA GLU A 32 5.50 -10.79 -11.06
C GLU A 32 4.58 -12.00 -10.79
N ASP A 33 4.31 -12.84 -11.79
CA ASP A 33 3.49 -14.05 -11.63
C ASP A 33 4.30 -15.23 -11.10
N LEU A 34 4.07 -15.58 -9.83
CA LEU A 34 4.85 -16.60 -9.13
C LEU A 34 4.62 -18.02 -9.62
N ARG A 35 3.58 -18.25 -10.44
CA ARG A 35 3.32 -19.53 -11.09
C ARG A 35 4.31 -19.79 -12.24
N TYR A 36 4.97 -18.75 -12.73
CA TYR A 36 5.91 -18.80 -13.85
C TYR A 36 7.29 -18.23 -13.49
N PHE A 37 7.37 -17.39 -12.46
CA PHE A 37 8.63 -16.85 -11.96
C PHE A 37 9.48 -17.93 -11.28
N LYS A 38 10.75 -17.97 -11.65
CA LYS A 38 11.80 -18.75 -10.99
C LYS A 38 13.02 -17.86 -10.78
N SER A 39 13.51 -17.81 -9.55
CA SER A 39 14.70 -17.04 -9.17
C SER A 39 15.97 -17.68 -9.73
N GLU A 40 16.83 -16.86 -10.34
CA GLU A 40 18.14 -17.31 -10.84
C GLU A 40 19.16 -17.48 -9.72
N LYS A 41 19.07 -16.67 -8.65
CA LYS A 41 20.04 -16.71 -7.55
C LYS A 41 19.75 -17.78 -6.51
N THR A 42 18.48 -18.12 -6.32
CA THR A 42 18.04 -19.02 -5.24
C THR A 42 17.39 -20.32 -5.72
N ASP A 43 17.16 -20.44 -7.04
CA ASP A 43 16.43 -21.55 -7.68
C ASP A 43 14.97 -21.73 -7.18
N ARG A 44 14.46 -20.80 -6.37
CA ARG A 44 13.11 -20.83 -5.82
C ARG A 44 12.05 -20.51 -6.87
N GLY A 45 10.88 -21.12 -6.72
CA GLY A 45 9.84 -21.10 -7.74
C GLY A 45 10.14 -22.09 -8.87
N VAL A 46 9.22 -22.33 -9.80
CA VAL A 46 7.85 -21.81 -9.87
C VAL A 46 6.95 -22.33 -8.73
N LEU A 47 6.00 -21.53 -8.27
CA LEU A 47 5.07 -21.93 -7.21
C LEU A 47 3.85 -22.64 -7.82
N GLN A 48 3.74 -23.94 -7.53
CA GLN A 48 2.59 -24.77 -7.94
C GLN A 48 1.46 -24.74 -6.92
N GLU A 49 0.28 -25.25 -7.28
CA GLU A 49 -0.85 -25.31 -6.35
C GLU A 49 -0.48 -26.17 -5.13
N GLY A 50 -0.78 -25.66 -3.93
CA GLY A 50 -0.31 -26.28 -2.67
C GLY A 50 1.17 -26.03 -2.35
N TRP A 51 1.82 -25.02 -2.96
CA TRP A 51 3.24 -24.73 -2.75
C TRP A 51 3.65 -24.63 -1.27
N ILE A 52 2.76 -24.16 -0.39
CA ILE A 52 3.00 -23.99 1.05
C ILE A 52 3.56 -25.28 1.70
N ASP A 53 3.11 -26.45 1.26
CA ASP A 53 3.51 -27.74 1.84
C ASP A 53 4.83 -28.29 1.28
N SER A 54 5.37 -27.68 0.23
CA SER A 54 6.53 -28.20 -0.52
C SER A 54 7.74 -27.25 -0.54
N GLN A 55 7.57 -25.99 -0.18
CA GLN A 55 8.63 -24.98 -0.26
C GLN A 55 9.41 -24.85 1.05
N GLU A 56 10.73 -24.88 0.96
CA GLU A 56 11.63 -24.65 2.09
C GLU A 56 12.77 -23.69 1.66
N PRO A 57 13.14 -22.68 2.48
CA PRO A 57 12.50 -22.29 3.74
C PRO A 57 11.17 -21.54 3.53
N ILE A 58 10.25 -21.67 4.49
CA ILE A 58 9.00 -20.90 4.55
C ILE A 58 8.93 -20.09 5.84
N MET A 59 8.34 -18.91 5.76
CA MET A 59 8.02 -18.07 6.92
C MET A 59 6.59 -17.57 6.82
N CYS A 60 5.98 -17.26 7.96
CA CYS A 60 4.65 -16.67 8.01
C CYS A 60 4.72 -15.33 8.76
N SER A 61 4.07 -14.30 8.23
CA SER A 61 3.91 -13.01 8.88
C SER A 61 2.45 -12.84 9.29
N TYR A 62 2.20 -12.75 10.60
CA TYR A 62 0.88 -12.46 11.16
C TYR A 62 0.71 -10.95 11.28
N LYS A 63 -0.24 -10.37 10.53
CA LYS A 63 -0.54 -8.94 10.52
C LYS A 63 -1.91 -8.71 11.11
N LEU A 64 -1.95 -8.32 12.38
CA LEU A 64 -3.19 -7.91 13.05
C LEU A 64 -3.57 -6.51 12.57
N VAL A 65 -4.73 -6.40 11.92
CA VAL A 65 -5.26 -5.14 11.39
C VAL A 65 -6.48 -4.75 12.20
N THR A 66 -6.46 -3.54 12.75
CA THR A 66 -7.61 -2.95 13.45
C THR A 66 -7.95 -1.65 12.77
N VAL A 67 -9.18 -1.52 12.28
CA VAL A 67 -9.68 -0.29 11.65
C VAL A 67 -10.77 0.28 12.54
N LYS A 68 -10.74 1.60 12.74
CA LYS A 68 -11.74 2.33 13.50
C LYS A 68 -12.18 3.56 12.73
N PHE A 69 -13.47 3.66 12.40
CA PHE A 69 -14.04 4.77 11.65
C PHE A 69 -15.36 5.25 12.26
N GLU A 70 -15.29 6.23 13.15
CA GLU A 70 -16.44 6.72 13.95
C GLU A 70 -17.27 7.78 13.21
N VAL A 71 -17.73 7.47 11.99
CA VAL A 71 -18.66 8.33 11.25
C VAL A 71 -20.02 7.66 11.13
N TRP A 72 -21.04 8.34 11.65
CA TRP A 72 -22.40 7.85 11.62
C TRP A 72 -22.87 7.51 10.20
N GLY A 73 -23.46 6.32 10.04
CA GLY A 73 -23.95 5.83 8.76
C GLY A 73 -22.88 5.34 7.77
N LEU A 74 -21.58 5.51 8.08
CA LEU A 74 -20.49 5.11 7.18
C LEU A 74 -19.48 4.13 7.80
N GLN A 75 -19.46 3.98 9.12
CA GLN A 75 -18.54 3.10 9.87
C GLN A 75 -18.28 1.75 9.19
N THR A 76 -19.27 0.86 9.17
CA THR A 76 -19.11 -0.52 8.67
C THR A 76 -18.60 -0.56 7.23
N ARG A 77 -19.15 0.28 6.36
CA ARG A 77 -18.80 0.29 4.94
C ARG A 77 -17.34 0.72 4.72
N VAL A 78 -16.89 1.73 5.47
CA VAL A 78 -15.52 2.24 5.35
C VAL A 78 -14.53 1.29 6.01
N GLU A 79 -14.84 0.75 7.20
CA GLU A 79 -13.98 -0.22 7.89
C GLU A 79 -13.74 -1.47 7.03
N GLN A 80 -14.82 -2.06 6.48
CA GLN A 80 -14.72 -3.21 5.58
C GLN A 80 -13.93 -2.88 4.30
N PHE A 81 -14.14 -1.69 3.74
CA PHE A 81 -13.39 -1.24 2.56
C PHE A 81 -11.88 -1.14 2.86
N VAL A 82 -11.50 -0.56 3.99
CA VAL A 82 -10.09 -0.44 4.40
C VAL A 82 -9.46 -1.81 4.62
N HIS A 83 -10.16 -2.75 5.27
CA HIS A 83 -9.68 -4.12 5.42
C HIS A 83 -9.41 -4.79 4.07
N LYS A 84 -10.32 -4.63 3.09
CA LYS A 84 -10.11 -5.13 1.73
C LYS A 84 -8.89 -4.50 1.06
N VAL A 85 -8.74 -3.18 1.15
CA VAL A 85 -7.57 -2.48 0.59
C VAL A 85 -6.27 -2.95 1.23
N ILE A 86 -6.24 -3.14 2.56
CA ILE A 86 -5.05 -3.64 3.26
C ILE A 86 -4.72 -5.05 2.79
N ARG A 87 -5.71 -5.94 2.66
CA ARG A 87 -5.50 -7.29 2.09
C ARG A 87 -4.87 -7.22 0.70
N ASP A 88 -5.41 -6.39 -0.19
CA ASP A 88 -4.92 -6.24 -1.57
C ASP A 88 -3.47 -5.70 -1.61
N VAL A 89 -3.14 -4.71 -0.75
CA VAL A 89 -1.78 -4.16 -0.63
C VAL A 89 -0.80 -5.22 -0.14
N LEU A 90 -1.19 -6.01 0.87
CA LEU A 90 -0.35 -7.08 1.40
C LEU A 90 -0.13 -8.18 0.37
N LEU A 91 -1.17 -8.61 -0.34
CA LEU A 91 -1.07 -9.59 -1.40
C LEU A 91 -0.10 -9.13 -2.50
N LEU A 92 -0.33 -7.93 -3.05
CA LEU A 92 0.50 -7.41 -4.14
C LEU A 92 1.94 -7.18 -3.70
N GLY A 93 2.15 -6.60 -2.52
CA GLY A 93 3.49 -6.33 -1.99
C GLY A 93 4.28 -7.60 -1.71
N HIS A 94 3.66 -8.65 -1.17
CA HIS A 94 4.36 -9.92 -0.92
C HIS A 94 4.64 -10.70 -2.22
N ARG A 95 3.74 -10.62 -3.21
CA ARG A 95 3.99 -11.17 -4.56
C ARG A 95 5.21 -10.51 -5.19
N GLN A 96 5.26 -9.17 -5.17
CA GLN A 96 6.40 -8.39 -5.66
C GLN A 96 7.69 -8.70 -4.93
N ALA A 97 7.65 -8.77 -3.59
CA ALA A 97 8.84 -9.09 -2.80
C ALA A 97 9.45 -10.45 -3.17
N PHE A 98 8.63 -11.46 -3.48
CA PHE A 98 9.12 -12.76 -3.95
C PHE A 98 9.64 -12.68 -5.39
N ALA A 99 8.89 -12.06 -6.30
CA ALA A 99 9.29 -11.93 -7.71
C ALA A 99 10.58 -11.12 -7.90
N TRP A 100 10.90 -10.21 -6.97
CA TRP A 100 12.12 -9.41 -6.99
C TRP A 100 13.23 -9.96 -6.08
N VAL A 101 13.13 -11.21 -5.63
CA VAL A 101 14.12 -11.81 -4.72
C VAL A 101 15.55 -11.69 -5.24
N ASP A 102 15.76 -11.85 -6.54
CA ASP A 102 17.09 -11.75 -7.14
C ASP A 102 17.70 -10.35 -7.05
N GLU A 103 16.87 -9.30 -6.90
CA GLU A 103 17.32 -7.93 -6.77
C GLU A 103 17.83 -7.61 -5.36
N TRP A 104 17.23 -8.21 -4.32
CA TRP A 104 17.51 -7.83 -2.92
C TRP A 104 18.20 -8.90 -2.07
N ILE A 105 18.19 -10.18 -2.47
CA ILE A 105 18.66 -11.29 -1.61
C ILE A 105 20.14 -11.21 -1.23
N GLU A 106 20.96 -10.53 -2.05
CA GLU A 106 22.40 -10.34 -1.81
C GLU A 106 22.74 -8.96 -1.24
N MET A 107 21.76 -8.09 -1.00
CA MET A 107 22.02 -6.76 -0.46
C MET A 107 22.52 -6.84 0.98
N THR A 108 23.58 -6.09 1.25
CA THR A 108 24.05 -5.84 2.61
C THR A 108 23.15 -4.82 3.31
N MET A 109 23.15 -4.83 4.65
CA MET A 109 22.38 -3.84 5.42
C MET A 109 22.81 -2.39 5.16
N ASP A 110 24.05 -2.16 4.75
CA ASP A 110 24.52 -0.82 4.39
C ASP A 110 23.96 -0.37 3.04
N GLU A 111 23.87 -1.28 2.05
CA GLU A 111 23.20 -1.01 0.78
C GLU A 111 21.70 -0.80 0.96
N VAL A 112 21.06 -1.54 1.88
CA VAL A 112 19.65 -1.31 2.25
C VAL A 112 19.47 0.11 2.80
N ARG A 113 20.31 0.54 3.75
CA ARG A 113 20.25 1.91 4.30
C ARG A 113 20.50 2.99 3.25
N GLU A 114 21.41 2.73 2.31
CA GLU A 114 21.66 3.65 1.19
C GLU A 114 20.43 3.77 0.30
N TYR A 115 19.84 2.63 -0.05
CA TYR A 115 18.63 2.56 -0.86
C TYR A 115 17.45 3.31 -0.21
N GLU A 116 17.23 3.11 1.10
CA GLU A 116 16.22 3.83 1.87
C GLU A 116 16.44 5.34 1.82
N ARG A 117 17.67 5.81 2.02
CA ARG A 117 18.01 7.24 1.97
C ARG A 117 17.76 7.84 0.60
N ALA A 118 18.27 7.19 -0.46
CA ALA A 118 18.09 7.66 -1.84
C ALA A 118 16.60 7.68 -2.23
N THR A 119 15.83 6.68 -1.82
CA THR A 119 14.38 6.60 -2.08
C THR A 119 13.62 7.68 -1.33
N GLN A 120 13.97 7.94 -0.07
CA GLN A 120 13.38 9.01 0.73
C GLN A 120 13.64 10.39 0.11
N GLU A 121 14.88 10.67 -0.30
CA GLU A 121 15.26 11.92 -0.95
C GLU A 121 14.55 12.12 -2.29
N ALA A 122 14.50 11.07 -3.12
CA ALA A 122 13.81 11.10 -4.41
C ALA A 122 12.30 11.34 -4.24
N THR A 123 11.69 10.70 -3.24
CA THR A 123 10.28 10.89 -2.88
C THR A 123 10.02 12.33 -2.41
N ASN A 124 10.84 12.85 -1.51
CA ASN A 124 10.74 14.23 -1.01
C ASN A 124 10.87 15.26 -2.13
N ARG A 125 11.77 15.01 -3.10
CA ARG A 125 11.92 15.88 -4.27
C ARG A 125 10.68 15.90 -5.17
N LYS A 126 9.95 14.78 -5.28
CA LYS A 126 8.72 14.68 -6.09
C LYS A 126 7.51 15.32 -5.40
N ILE A 127 7.37 15.12 -4.08
CA ILE A 127 6.22 15.61 -3.29
C ILE A 127 6.37 17.10 -2.95
N GLY A 128 7.60 17.63 -2.97
CA GLY A 128 7.92 19.00 -2.52
C GLY A 128 7.98 19.09 -0.99
N PRO A 129 8.25 20.29 -0.42
CA PRO A 129 8.38 20.48 1.02
C PRO A 129 6.99 20.50 1.69
N PHE A 130 6.35 19.35 1.80
CA PHE A 130 5.23 19.14 2.73
C PHE A 130 5.67 18.11 3.75
N PRO A 131 5.82 18.45 5.04
CA PRO A 131 6.09 17.44 6.05
C PRO A 131 4.86 16.53 6.17
N PRO A 132 4.98 15.21 6.01
CA PRO A 132 3.92 14.31 6.42
C PRO A 132 3.86 14.31 7.95
N SER A 133 2.89 15.03 8.52
CA SER A 133 2.50 14.87 9.92
C SER A 133 1.72 13.57 10.08
N ILE A 134 2.42 12.43 9.99
CA ILE A 134 1.88 11.15 10.44
C ILE A 134 2.31 10.99 11.89
N SER A 135 1.45 11.39 12.81
CA SER A 135 1.64 11.07 14.23
C SER A 135 1.14 9.65 14.47
N ILE A 136 2.07 8.71 14.60
CA ILE A 136 1.79 7.39 15.18
C ILE A 136 1.50 7.65 16.66
N THR A 137 0.23 7.76 17.01
CA THR A 137 -0.16 7.77 18.42
C THR A 137 -0.26 6.33 18.88
N GLU A 138 0.70 5.88 19.68
CA GLU A 138 0.48 4.72 20.55
C GLU A 138 -0.69 5.07 21.45
N THR A 139 -1.87 4.49 21.20
CA THR A 139 -3.01 4.63 22.11
C THR A 139 -2.66 4.00 23.45
N PRO A 140 -2.51 4.78 24.55
CA PRO A 140 -2.37 4.20 25.87
C PRO A 140 -3.73 3.68 26.31
N LEU A 141 -3.76 2.52 26.96
CA LEU A 141 -4.96 1.92 27.52
C LEU A 141 -5.53 2.84 28.62
N ALA A 142 -6.60 3.58 28.33
CA ALA A 142 -7.24 4.46 29.30
C ALA A 142 -7.99 3.64 30.37
N SER A 143 -7.64 3.87 31.63
CA SER A 143 -8.44 3.45 32.78
C SER A 143 -9.68 4.34 32.88
N VAL A 144 -10.86 3.76 32.63
CA VAL A 144 -12.14 4.48 32.69
C VAL A 144 -12.58 4.64 34.14
N ALA A 145 -12.45 5.86 34.67
CA ALA A 145 -13.29 6.30 35.78
C ALA A 145 -14.69 6.64 35.24
N ARG A 146 -15.71 6.06 35.89
CA ARG A 146 -17.12 6.20 35.53
C ARG A 146 -17.62 7.62 35.85
N ASN A 147 -18.41 8.18 34.90
CA ASN A 147 -19.47 9.20 35.02
C ASN A 147 -19.24 10.46 34.17
N GLY A 148 -20.02 10.62 33.09
CA GLY A 148 -20.18 11.85 32.31
C GLY A 148 -21.12 11.64 31.11
N PRO A 149 -22.03 12.58 30.78
CA PRO A 149 -23.11 12.34 29.81
C PRO A 149 -22.62 12.36 28.36
N SER A 150 -23.37 11.67 27.51
CA SER A 150 -23.25 11.55 26.05
C SER A 150 -22.87 12.84 25.33
N SER A 151 -21.65 12.89 24.80
CA SER A 151 -21.19 13.93 23.88
C SER A 151 -21.46 13.51 22.42
N ALA A 152 -22.72 13.54 22.00
CA ALA A 152 -23.03 13.64 20.57
C ALA A 152 -23.10 15.13 20.21
N PRO A 153 -22.37 15.62 19.21
CA PRO A 153 -22.52 17.00 18.76
C PRO A 153 -23.87 17.14 18.05
N SER A 154 -24.66 18.14 18.44
CA SER A 154 -25.93 18.48 17.76
C SER A 154 -25.66 18.96 16.34
N THR A 155 -26.33 18.34 15.37
CA THR A 155 -26.37 18.81 13.97
C THR A 155 -27.09 20.17 13.92
N PRO A 156 -26.52 21.24 13.33
CA PRO A 156 -27.26 22.48 13.14
C PRO A 156 -28.30 22.29 12.03
N LEU A 157 -29.57 22.55 12.37
CA LEU A 157 -30.68 22.64 11.44
C LEU A 157 -30.63 24.01 10.73
N ALA A 158 -29.72 24.16 9.76
CA ALA A 158 -29.67 25.32 8.89
C ALA A 158 -29.77 24.83 7.43
N THR A 159 -30.87 25.17 6.77
CA THR A 159 -31.18 24.79 5.39
C THR A 159 -30.62 25.76 4.34
N GLU A 160 -29.77 26.71 4.74
CA GLU A 160 -29.21 27.73 3.86
C GLU A 160 -27.74 27.40 3.52
N PRO A 161 -27.40 27.19 2.24
CA PRO A 161 -26.01 26.99 1.82
C PRO A 161 -25.22 28.31 1.93
N PRO A 162 -23.93 28.28 2.36
CA PRO A 162 -23.12 29.49 2.47
C PRO A 162 -22.87 30.15 1.10
N GLU A 163 -23.10 31.47 1.00
CA GLU A 163 -23.11 32.26 -0.24
C GLU A 163 -21.77 32.39 -1.00
N PHE A 164 -20.67 31.80 -0.52
CA PHE A 164 -19.35 31.99 -1.13
C PHE A 164 -18.94 30.99 -2.21
N LEU A 165 -19.87 30.18 -2.72
CA LEU A 165 -19.63 29.27 -3.85
C LEU A 165 -20.50 29.59 -5.06
N SER A 166 -20.43 30.83 -5.56
CA SER A 166 -20.87 31.12 -6.92
C SER A 166 -19.81 30.61 -7.91
N VAL A 167 -19.96 29.36 -8.35
CA VAL A 167 -19.18 28.80 -9.45
C VAL A 167 -19.58 29.51 -10.75
N PRO A 168 -18.66 30.14 -11.50
CA PRO A 168 -18.98 30.74 -12.79
C PRO A 168 -19.58 29.71 -13.76
N LYS A 169 -20.80 29.99 -14.21
CA LYS A 169 -21.56 29.20 -15.18
C LYS A 169 -21.07 29.54 -16.58
N ASP A 170 -19.88 29.04 -16.94
CA ASP A 170 -19.46 28.74 -18.32
C ASP A 170 -18.01 28.22 -18.31
N ARG A 171 -17.86 26.90 -18.42
CA ARG A 171 -16.57 26.29 -18.81
C ARG A 171 -16.81 25.48 -20.08
N PRO A 172 -16.21 25.84 -21.23
CA PRO A 172 -16.28 25.01 -22.42
C PRO A 172 -15.64 23.64 -22.15
N ARG A 173 -16.35 22.58 -22.53
CA ARG A 173 -15.95 21.18 -22.33
C ARG A 173 -14.69 20.88 -23.16
N LYS A 174 -13.50 20.99 -22.55
CA LYS A 174 -12.26 20.53 -23.17
C LYS A 174 -12.18 19.00 -23.06
N LYS A 175 -12.11 18.33 -24.21
CA LYS A 175 -11.78 16.91 -24.33
C LYS A 175 -10.31 16.68 -23.95
N SER A 176 -10.09 15.56 -23.27
CA SER A 176 -8.88 14.70 -23.22
C SER A 176 -7.54 15.29 -22.74
N ALA A 177 -6.86 14.44 -21.96
CA ALA A 177 -5.53 14.56 -21.37
C ALA A 177 -4.51 15.38 -22.16
N PRO A 178 -3.59 16.12 -21.48
CA PRO A 178 -2.40 16.61 -22.14
C PRO A 178 -1.48 15.42 -22.47
N GLU A 179 -1.38 15.08 -23.75
CA GLU A 179 -0.22 14.37 -24.28
C GLU A 179 1.02 15.27 -24.18
N THR A 180 2.15 14.63 -23.85
CA THR A 180 3.53 15.15 -23.93
C THR A 180 4.08 15.83 -22.67
N LEU A 181 4.58 15.01 -21.75
CA LEU A 181 5.72 15.34 -20.88
C LEU A 181 6.78 14.26 -21.08
N THR A 182 7.49 14.33 -22.20
CA THR A 182 8.69 13.51 -22.42
C THR A 182 9.83 14.17 -21.65
N LEU A 183 10.28 13.56 -20.56
CA LEU A 183 11.49 13.94 -19.84
C LEU A 183 12.73 13.39 -20.58
N PRO A 184 13.90 14.06 -20.44
CA PRO A 184 15.16 13.52 -20.95
C PRO A 184 15.59 12.27 -20.16
N ASP A 185 16.18 11.32 -20.89
CA ASP A 185 16.69 10.03 -20.42
C ASP A 185 17.85 10.21 -19.42
N PRO A 186 17.75 9.64 -18.20
CA PRO A 186 18.81 9.72 -17.19
C PRO A 186 20.05 8.87 -17.48
N ASN A 187 20.09 8.06 -18.56
CA ASN A 187 21.28 7.26 -18.91
C ASN A 187 22.49 8.06 -19.41
N ARG A 188 22.51 9.39 -19.26
CA ARG A 188 23.65 10.21 -19.68
C ARG A 188 24.64 10.45 -18.53
N ARG A 189 25.60 9.51 -18.47
CA ARG A 189 26.99 9.56 -17.94
C ARG A 189 27.27 8.95 -16.56
N ASP A 190 28.08 7.89 -16.62
CA ASP A 190 29.27 7.58 -15.82
C ASP A 190 29.14 7.59 -14.29
N SER A 191 28.44 6.58 -13.75
CA SER A 191 28.80 5.98 -12.47
C SER A 191 28.24 4.56 -12.41
N GLY A 192 29.06 3.60 -11.99
CA GLY A 192 28.82 2.15 -12.09
C GLY A 192 27.76 1.57 -11.16
N PHE A 193 26.73 2.34 -10.78
CA PHE A 193 25.64 1.87 -9.94
C PHE A 193 24.30 2.16 -10.62
N ARG A 194 23.68 1.11 -11.16
CA ARG A 194 22.26 1.13 -11.53
C ARG A 194 21.47 0.97 -10.24
N LEU A 195 20.74 2.00 -9.82
CA LEU A 195 19.76 1.88 -8.76
C LEU A 195 18.77 0.77 -9.15
N ALA A 196 18.70 -0.29 -8.33
CA ALA A 196 17.69 -1.32 -8.49
C ALA A 196 16.31 -0.64 -8.39
N SER A 197 15.46 -0.87 -9.38
CA SER A 197 14.17 -0.20 -9.54
C SER A 197 13.09 -0.81 -8.63
N ILE A 198 13.47 -1.21 -7.40
CA ILE A 198 12.69 -2.10 -6.53
C ILE A 198 11.34 -1.48 -6.11
N PHE A 199 11.13 -0.17 -6.20
CA PHE A 199 9.83 0.46 -5.92
C PHE A 199 9.48 1.62 -6.88
N SER A 200 9.95 1.58 -8.13
CA SER A 200 9.48 2.54 -9.14
C SER A 200 8.12 2.11 -9.65
N TRP A 201 7.05 2.54 -8.98
CA TRP A 201 5.71 2.50 -9.57
C TRP A 201 5.72 3.34 -10.86
N GLY A 202 5.75 2.68 -12.01
CA GLY A 202 5.42 3.26 -13.31
C GLY A 202 6.56 3.45 -14.32
N SER A 203 7.52 2.53 -14.45
CA SER A 203 8.47 2.59 -15.58
C SER A 203 8.70 1.22 -16.22
N THR A 204 7.89 0.88 -17.21
CA THR A 204 8.22 -0.12 -18.23
C THR A 204 8.63 0.61 -19.51
N PRO A 205 9.79 0.30 -20.12
CA PRO A 205 10.17 0.88 -21.40
C PRO A 205 9.34 0.24 -22.52
N SER A 206 8.63 1.06 -23.30
CA SER A 206 8.00 0.63 -24.54
C SER A 206 9.07 0.28 -25.59
N PRO A 207 8.97 -0.85 -26.30
CA PRO A 207 9.88 -1.14 -27.42
C PRO A 207 9.58 -0.17 -28.58
N GLN A 208 10.61 0.56 -29.03
CA GLN A 208 10.55 1.34 -30.27
C GLN A 208 10.65 0.38 -31.47
N PRO A 209 9.78 0.48 -32.47
CA PRO A 209 9.95 -0.26 -33.71
C PRO A 209 11.07 0.36 -34.57
N GLU A 210 11.81 -0.51 -35.27
CA GLU A 210 12.79 -0.16 -36.32
C GLU A 210 12.15 0.55 -37.53
#